data_AF-A0A374WDN3-F1
#
_entry.id   AF-A0A374WDN3-F1
#
_cell.length_a   1.000
_cell.length_b   1.000
_cell.length_c   1.000
_cell.angle_alpha   90.00
_cell.angle_beta   90.00
_cell.angle_gamma   90.00
#
_symmetry.space_group_name_H-M   'P 1'
#
loop_
_entity.id
_entity.type
_entity.pdbx_description
1 polymer ?
#
loop_
_entity_poly.entity_id
_entity_poly.type
_entity_poly.pdbx_seq_one_letter_code
_entity_poly.pdbx_strand_id
1 'polypeptide(L)' 'MIRAVVKEAMKIRNIKQIELAEIIGITKSTMSLFLNGKTKLGQEKIEAMLEYLHIDLVIK' A
#
# COMPACT_ATOMS: atom_id res chain seq x y z
N MET A 1 0.89 7.74 9.76
CA MET A 1 2.02 7.01 9.14
C MET A 1 1.51 6.28 7.89
N ILE A 2 2.25 6.28 6.79
CA ILE A 2 1.82 5.87 5.43
C ILE A 2 0.88 4.65 5.33
N ARG A 3 1.08 3.62 6.16
CA ARG A 3 0.24 2.41 6.22
C ARG A 3 -1.24 2.68 6.55
N ALA A 4 -1.52 3.67 7.40
CA ALA A 4 -2.88 4.06 7.75
C ALA A 4 -3.59 4.70 6.55
N VAL A 5 -2.90 5.61 5.85
CA VAL A 5 -3.40 6.26 4.63
C VAL A 5 -3.68 5.23 3.54
N VAL A 6 -2.76 4.28 3.34
CA VAL A 6 -2.96 3.15 2.42
C VAL A 6 -4.21 2.34 2.79
N LYS A 7 -4.40 1.99 4.07
CA LYS A 7 -5.59 1.25 4.52
C LYS A 7 -6.88 2.03 4.26
N GLU A 8 -6.90 3.33 4.49
CA GLU A 8 -8.07 4.18 4.22
C GLU A 8 -8.35 4.30 2.72
N ALA A 9 -7.31 4.54 1.91
CA ALA A 9 -7.45 4.61 0.46
C ALA A 9 -7.99 3.30 -0.14
N MET A 10 -7.52 2.15 0.36
CA MET A 10 -8.04 0.83 -0.01
C MET A 10 -9.53 0.68 0.32
N LYS A 11 -9.97 1.13 1.51
CA LYS A 11 -11.39 1.08 1.91
C LYS A 11 -12.26 1.95 1.00
N ILE A 12 -11.84 3.19 0.73
CA ILE A 12 -12.56 4.14 -0.12
C ILE A 12 -12.74 3.58 -1.54
N ARG A 13 -11.72 2.89 -2.06
CA ARG A 13 -11.70 2.35 -3.42
C ARG A 13 -12.16 0.88 -3.52
N ASN A 14 -12.58 0.29 -2.41
CA ASN A 14 -12.96 -1.12 -2.32
C ASN A 14 -11.90 -2.11 -2.86
N ILE A 15 -10.63 -1.84 -2.57
CA ILE A 15 -9.48 -2.66 -3.00
C ILE A 15 -9.12 -3.67 -1.91
N LYS A 16 -9.02 -4.95 -2.28
CA LYS A 16 -8.55 -6.02 -1.38
C LYS A 16 -7.02 -6.04 -1.29
N GLN A 17 -6.52 -6.60 -0.19
CA GLN A 17 -5.08 -6.77 0.01
C GLN A 17 -4.42 -7.64 -1.06
N ILE A 18 -5.14 -8.64 -1.59
CA ILE A 18 -4.60 -9.53 -2.63
C ILE A 18 -4.43 -8.81 -3.96
N GLU A 19 -5.42 -8.00 -4.36
CA GLU A 19 -5.38 -7.19 -5.58
C GLU A 19 -4.23 -6.18 -5.52
N LEU A 20 -4.09 -5.47 -4.39
CA LEU A 20 -2.97 -4.55 -4.20
C LEU A 20 -1.62 -5.28 -4.19
N ALA A 21 -1.54 -6.48 -3.61
CA ALA A 21 -0.30 -7.25 -3.58
C ALA A 21 0.14 -7.68 -4.99
N GLU A 22 -0.80 -8.13 -5.83
CA GLU A 22 -0.55 -8.54 -7.20
C GLU A 22 -0.02 -7.38 -8.05
N ILE A 23 -0.66 -6.21 -7.95
CA ILE A 23 -0.27 -4.99 -8.69
C ILE A 23 1.13 -4.52 -8.31
N ILE A 24 1.47 -4.62 -7.03
CA ILE A 24 2.78 -4.19 -6.50
C ILE A 24 3.85 -5.28 -6.71
N GLY A 25 3.47 -6.49 -7.12
CA GLY A 25 4.38 -7.60 -7.36
C GLY A 25 4.93 -8.21 -6.06
N ILE A 26 4.09 -8.31 -5.03
CA ILE A 26 4.43 -8.97 -3.77
C ILE A 26 3.38 -10.02 -3.40
N THR A 27 3.70 -10.89 -2.46
CA THR A 27 2.72 -11.86 -1.96
C THR A 27 1.69 -11.18 -1.04
N LYS A 28 0.48 -11.76 -0.96
CA LYS A 28 -0.56 -11.31 -0.02
C LYS A 28 -0.09 -11.37 1.44
N SER A 29 0.76 -12.33 1.80
CA SER A 29 1.32 -12.41 3.17
C SER A 29 2.27 -11.24 3.45
N THR A 30 3.15 -10.90 2.50
CA THR A 30 4.04 -9.73 2.60
C THR A 30 3.22 -8.43 2.71
N MET A 31 2.17 -8.28 1.90
CA MET A 31 1.26 -7.12 1.99
C MET A 31 0.62 -7.02 3.37
N SER A 32 0.11 -8.13 3.92
CA SER A 32 -0.47 -8.14 5.27
C SER A 32 0.56 -7.76 6.34
N LEU A 33 1.79 -8.30 6.28
CA LEU A 33 2.86 -7.93 7.21
C LEU A 33 3.19 -6.43 7.12
N PHE A 34 3.20 -5.88 5.90
CA PHE A 34 3.43 -4.45 5.68
C PHE A 34 2.26 -3.62 6.23
N LEU A 35 1.01 -3.96 5.95
CA LEU A 35 -0.13 -3.20 6.49
C LEU A 35 -0.19 -3.25 8.03
N ASN A 36 0.36 -4.29 8.65
CA ASN A 36 0.38 -4.49 10.10
C ASN A 36 1.64 -4.02 10.82
N GLY A 37 2.57 -3.33 10.15
CA GLY A 37 3.77 -2.81 10.83
C GLY A 37 4.93 -3.80 10.96
N LYS A 38 4.75 -5.05 10.53
CA LYS A 38 5.68 -6.17 10.80
C LYS A 38 6.84 -6.30 9.81
N THR A 39 6.73 -5.70 8.64
CA THR A 39 7.83 -5.61 7.66
C THR A 39 7.91 -4.24 7.00
N LYS A 40 9.05 -3.93 6.38
CA LYS A 40 9.23 -2.76 5.52
C LYS A 40 9.16 -3.20 4.06
N LEU A 41 8.76 -2.29 3.18
CA LEU A 41 8.83 -2.47 1.74
C LEU A 41 9.88 -1.51 1.17
N GLY A 42 10.47 -1.87 0.05
CA GLY A 42 11.36 -0.96 -0.69
C GLY A 42 10.59 0.27 -1.17
N GLN A 43 11.32 1.37 -1.40
CA GLN A 43 10.73 2.64 -1.82
C GLN A 43 9.94 2.52 -3.13
N GLU A 44 10.49 1.82 -4.13
CA GLU A 44 9.82 1.50 -5.41
C GLU A 44 8.42 0.90 -5.20
N LYS A 45 8.29 -0.05 -4.27
CA LYS A 45 7.01 -0.71 -3.95
C LYS A 45 6.05 0.20 -3.21
N ILE A 46 6.58 1.12 -2.40
CA ILE A 46 5.76 2.12 -1.71
C ILE A 46 5.24 3.14 -2.71
N GLU A 47 6.08 3.63 -3.62
CA GLU A 47 5.70 4.60 -4.65
C GLU A 47 4.65 4.02 -5.60
N ALA A 48 4.87 2.81 -6.13
CA ALA A 48 3.89 2.12 -6.98
C ALA A 48 2.53 1.96 -6.28
N MET A 49 2.53 1.72 -4.97
CA MET A 49 1.30 1.60 -4.18
C MET A 49 0.59 2.94 -3.99
N LEU A 50 1.34 4.01 -3.76
CA LEU A 50 0.77 5.35 -3.63
C LEU A 50 0.20 5.83 -4.98
N GLU A 51 0.93 5.60 -6.07
CA GLU A 51 0.51 5.92 -7.43
C GLU A 51 -0.79 5.19 -7.78
N TYR A 52 -0.84 3.87 -7.58
CA TYR A 52 -2.03 3.07 -7.83
C TYR A 52 -3.23 3.50 -6.97
N LEU A 53 -2.97 3.90 -5.73
CA LEU A 53 -4.01 4.40 -4.84
C LEU A 53 -4.34 5.88 -5.06
N HIS A 54 -3.72 6.56 -6.02
CA HIS A 54 -3.87 8.01 -6.25
C HIS A 54 -3.72 8.81 -4.95
N ILE A 55 -2.63 8.58 -4.23
CA ILE A 55 -2.27 9.30 -3.01
C ILE A 55 -1.16 10.29 -3.34
N ASP A 56 -1.51 11.58 -3.34
CA ASP A 56 -0.53 12.64 -3.54
C ASP A 56 0.24 12.95 -2.25
N LEU A 57 1.57 12.94 -2.34
CA LEU A 57 2.45 13.41 -1.29
C LEU A 57 2.69 14.91 -1.46
N VAL A 58 1.96 15.74 -0.71
CA VAL A 58 2.17 17.18 -0.69
C VAL A 58 3.13 17.53 0.45
N ILE A 59 4.34 17.99 0.10
CA ILE A 59 5.27 18.60 1.06
C ILE A 59 4.85 20.07 1.22
N LYS A 60 4.54 20.48 2.45
CA LYS A 60 4.26 21.88 2.82
C LYS A 60 5.36 22.41 3.71
#